data_AF-A0A7X7PJJ1-F1
#
_entry.id   AF-A0A7X7PJJ1-F1
#
_cell.length_a   1.000
_cell.length_b   1.000
_cell.length_c   1.000
_cell.angle_alpha   90.00
_cell.angle_beta   90.00
_cell.angle_gamma   90.00
#
_symmetry.space_group_name_H-M   'P 1'
#
loop_
_entity.id
_entity.type
_entity.pdbx_description
1 polymer ?
#
loop_
_entity_poly.entity_id
_entity_poly.type
_entity_poly.pdbx_seq_one_letter_code
_entity_poly.pdbx_strand_id
1 'polypeptide(L)'
;SRAVSGWPGLHVRAYRSDVVGDDEMVDEGHPDRLKLLRLELLAPAVLLALFDGVPAVVHIEEPRQGVQFGVRLDSAGGANTFRAFVPARSASTGRDLEPQRDMRVHFRAGAPGVIDMRKTAEEFLNTPGTNMGSALDGAEFALQMIRFPYRQVFGDPSVTAPQPIDAVFRPTVAYTLKNLEVRFSEVIR
;
A
#
# COMPACT_ATOMS: atom_id res chain seq x y z
N SER A 1 -10.15 -8.62 7.40
CA SER A 1 -9.46 -7.47 6.84
C SER A 1 -9.58 -7.51 5.32
N ARG A 2 -9.96 -6.40 4.67
CA ARG A 2 -10.02 -6.32 3.19
C ARG A 2 -8.64 -6.48 2.54
N ALA A 3 -7.57 -6.17 3.26
CA ALA A 3 -6.20 -6.34 2.78
C ALA A 3 -5.83 -7.81 2.51
N VAL A 4 -6.39 -8.74 3.30
CA VAL A 4 -6.11 -10.17 3.18
C VAL A 4 -7.11 -10.85 2.22
N SER A 5 -8.40 -10.59 2.34
CA SER A 5 -9.41 -11.20 1.47
C SER A 5 -9.38 -10.68 0.03
N GLY A 6 -8.89 -9.45 -0.17
CA GLY A 6 -8.77 -8.84 -1.49
C GLY A 6 -7.58 -9.35 -2.31
N TRP A 7 -6.58 -9.95 -1.65
CA TRP A 7 -5.29 -10.28 -2.25
C TRP A 7 -4.75 -11.62 -1.74
N PRO A 8 -5.29 -12.76 -2.21
CA PRO A 8 -4.85 -14.09 -1.74
C PRO A 8 -3.40 -14.43 -2.11
N GLY A 9 -2.76 -13.68 -3.02
CA GLY A 9 -1.35 -13.84 -3.43
C GLY A 9 -0.38 -12.85 -2.78
N LEU A 10 -0.75 -12.21 -1.68
CA LEU A 10 0.05 -11.19 -1.02
C LEU A 10 1.41 -11.75 -0.56
N HIS A 11 2.47 -10.98 -0.79
CA HIS A 11 3.83 -11.34 -0.39
C HIS A 11 4.15 -10.70 0.97
N VAL A 12 4.65 -11.50 1.92
CA VAL A 12 5.13 -11.01 3.21
C VAL A 12 6.63 -11.30 3.32
N ARG A 13 7.44 -10.26 3.52
CA ARG A 13 8.88 -10.36 3.74
C ARG A 13 9.25 -9.68 5.04
N ALA A 14 10.31 -10.14 5.68
CA ALA A 14 10.76 -9.55 6.93
C ALA A 14 12.28 -9.46 7.00
N TYR A 15 12.78 -8.45 7.70
CA TYR A 15 14.20 -8.10 7.76
C TYR A 15 14.66 -7.82 9.19
N ARG A 16 15.94 -8.08 9.47
CA ARG A 16 16.60 -7.82 10.77
C ARG A 16 16.87 -6.34 11.02
N SER A 17 17.03 -5.58 9.97
CA SER A 17 17.33 -4.15 9.96
C SER A 17 16.51 -3.51 8.83
N ASP A 18 16.37 -2.19 8.88
CA ASP A 18 15.87 -1.45 7.73
C ASP A 18 16.96 -1.43 6.66
N VAL A 19 16.61 -1.88 5.46
CA VAL A 19 17.59 -2.24 4.43
C VAL A 19 17.59 -1.25 3.27
N VAL A 20 16.43 -0.70 2.92
CA VAL A 20 16.21 0.19 1.76
C VAL A 20 14.99 1.09 1.99
N GLY A 21 14.90 2.20 1.26
CA GLY A 21 13.72 3.08 1.33
C GLY A 21 12.41 2.40 0.89
N ASP A 22 11.27 2.99 1.27
CA ASP A 22 9.91 2.44 1.07
C ASP A 22 9.55 2.08 -0.37
N ASP A 23 10.26 2.60 -1.39
CA ASP A 23 10.07 2.29 -2.81
C ASP A 23 11.18 1.42 -3.45
N GLU A 24 12.25 1.11 -2.70
CA GLU A 24 13.41 0.39 -3.24
C GLU A 24 13.28 -1.14 -3.14
N MET A 25 13.87 -1.84 -4.12
CA MET A 25 13.84 -3.30 -4.16
C MET A 25 14.97 -3.89 -3.32
N VAL A 26 14.62 -4.66 -2.29
CA VAL A 26 15.59 -5.53 -1.61
C VAL A 26 15.78 -6.81 -2.41
N ASP A 27 17.02 -7.17 -2.67
CA ASP A 27 17.37 -8.42 -3.33
C ASP A 27 16.93 -9.64 -2.52
N GLU A 28 16.53 -10.71 -3.21
CA GLU A 28 15.99 -11.89 -2.54
C GLU A 28 17.01 -12.58 -1.62
N GLY A 29 18.31 -12.46 -1.93
CA GLY A 29 19.42 -13.01 -1.17
C GLY A 29 20.02 -12.04 -0.13
N HIS A 30 19.34 -10.93 0.19
CA HIS A 30 19.88 -9.95 1.13
C HIS A 30 20.16 -10.59 2.51
N PRO A 31 21.35 -10.40 3.11
CA PRO A 31 21.74 -11.07 4.35
C PRO A 31 20.83 -10.74 5.53
N ASP A 32 20.19 -9.58 5.54
CA ASP A 32 19.25 -9.20 6.61
C ASP A 32 17.84 -9.75 6.43
N ARG A 33 17.54 -10.42 5.30
CA ARG A 33 16.23 -11.04 5.07
C ARG A 33 16.06 -12.26 5.97
N LEU A 34 14.95 -12.29 6.72
CA LEU A 34 14.56 -13.44 7.51
C LEU A 34 13.88 -14.48 6.62
N LYS A 35 14.16 -15.76 6.91
CA LYS A 35 13.55 -16.88 6.20
C LYS A 35 12.08 -17.00 6.62
N LEU A 36 11.18 -17.00 5.64
CA LEU A 36 9.77 -17.30 5.85
C LEU A 36 9.61 -18.81 6.06
N LEU A 37 9.14 -19.21 7.24
CA LEU A 37 8.90 -20.60 7.62
C LEU A 37 7.50 -21.07 7.23
N ARG A 38 6.51 -20.19 7.33
CA ARG A 38 5.11 -20.49 6.99
C ARG A 38 4.39 -19.23 6.54
N LEU A 39 3.56 -19.36 5.52
CA LEU A 39 2.59 -18.36 5.12
C LEU A 39 1.27 -19.06 4.83
N GLU A 40 0.23 -18.74 5.60
CA GLU A 40 -1.04 -19.47 5.51
C GLU A 40 -2.23 -18.56 5.76
N LEU A 41 -3.25 -18.69 4.91
CA LEU A 41 -4.53 -18.02 5.08
C LEU A 41 -5.43 -18.86 5.99
N LEU A 42 -5.53 -18.48 7.26
CA LEU A 42 -6.31 -19.22 8.27
C LEU A 42 -7.82 -18.95 8.17
N ALA A 43 -8.18 -17.76 7.69
CA ALA A 43 -9.56 -17.33 7.45
C ALA A 43 -9.55 -16.21 6.39
N PRO A 44 -10.68 -15.83 5.78
CA PRO A 44 -10.72 -14.77 4.77
C PRO A 44 -10.06 -13.46 5.22
N ALA A 45 -10.09 -13.19 6.52
CA ALA A 45 -9.58 -11.97 7.12
C ALA A 45 -8.20 -12.09 7.79
N VAL A 46 -7.61 -13.29 7.85
CA VAL A 46 -6.47 -13.62 8.73
C VAL A 46 -5.40 -14.37 7.95
N LEU A 47 -4.23 -13.74 7.82
CA LEU A 47 -3.02 -14.31 7.24
C LEU A 47 -1.99 -14.53 8.36
N LEU A 48 -1.48 -15.74 8.50
CA LEU A 48 -0.39 -16.08 9.42
C LEU A 48 0.92 -16.14 8.63
N ALA A 49 1.91 -15.35 9.07
CA ALA A 49 3.29 -15.43 8.59
C ALA A 49 4.21 -15.77 9.76
N LEU A 50 5.02 -16.83 9.61
CA LEU A 50 6.02 -17.25 10.59
C LEU A 50 7.41 -17.11 9.99
N PHE A 51 8.32 -16.49 10.72
CA PHE A 51 9.69 -16.24 10.29
C PHE A 51 10.70 -16.93 11.21
N ASP A 52 11.86 -17.27 10.65
CA ASP A 52 13.02 -17.77 11.38
C ASP A 52 13.82 -16.59 11.97
N GLY A 53 13.34 -16.08 13.11
CA GLY A 53 13.92 -14.94 13.81
C GLY A 53 12.90 -13.86 14.16
N VAL A 54 13.37 -12.77 14.76
CA VAL A 54 12.53 -11.62 15.15
C VAL A 54 12.74 -10.50 14.13
N PRO A 55 11.71 -10.10 13.37
CA PRO A 55 11.83 -9.01 12.41
C PRO A 55 11.85 -7.65 13.09
N ALA A 56 12.73 -6.76 12.62
CA ALA A 56 12.63 -5.33 12.91
C ALA A 56 11.66 -4.63 11.95
N VAL A 57 11.64 -5.10 10.70
CA VAL A 57 10.80 -4.55 9.63
C VAL A 57 10.08 -5.68 8.89
N VAL A 58 8.81 -5.48 8.56
CA VAL A 58 7.97 -6.39 7.78
C VAL A 58 7.36 -5.64 6.59
N HIS A 59 7.58 -6.15 5.39
CA HIS A 59 7.00 -5.65 4.15
C HIS A 59 5.82 -6.54 3.76
N ILE A 60 4.67 -5.90 3.54
CA ILE A 60 3.46 -6.50 3.01
C ILE A 60 3.28 -5.93 1.59
N GLU A 61 3.49 -6.75 0.58
CA GLU A 61 3.49 -6.34 -0.83
C GLU A 61 2.39 -7.04 -1.62
N GLU A 62 1.70 -6.30 -2.49
CA GLU A 62 0.86 -6.90 -3.53
C GLU A 62 1.70 -7.81 -4.46
N PRO A 63 1.08 -8.81 -5.13
CA PRO A 63 1.80 -9.70 -6.03
C PRO A 63 2.60 -8.91 -7.08
N ARG A 64 3.91 -9.17 -7.17
CA ARG A 64 4.81 -8.37 -8.02
C ARG A 64 4.53 -8.44 -9.53
N GLN A 65 3.80 -9.46 -9.97
CA GLN A 65 3.37 -9.60 -11.36
C GLN A 65 2.10 -8.79 -11.68
N GLY A 66 1.49 -8.14 -10.69
CA GLY A 66 0.28 -7.34 -10.82
C GLY A 66 0.55 -5.91 -11.28
N VAL A 67 1.19 -5.72 -12.43
CA VAL A 67 1.19 -4.38 -13.07
C VAL A 67 -0.26 -4.04 -13.39
N GLN A 68 -0.75 -2.94 -12.82
CA GLN A 68 -2.09 -2.45 -13.07
C GLN A 68 -2.05 -1.09 -13.74
N PHE A 69 -3.12 -0.75 -14.45
CA PHE A 69 -3.38 0.62 -14.88
C PHE A 69 -4.48 1.20 -14.02
N GLY A 70 -4.32 2.43 -13.55
CA GLY A 70 -5.38 3.07 -12.76
C GLY A 70 -4.99 4.37 -12.07
N VAL A 71 -5.92 4.87 -11.27
CA VAL A 71 -5.85 6.19 -10.63
C VAL A 71 -6.04 6.10 -9.11
N ARG A 72 -5.44 7.04 -8.36
CA ARG A 72 -5.56 7.12 -6.89
C ARG A 72 -6.81 7.96 -6.66
N LEU A 73 -7.69 7.50 -5.79
CA LEU A 73 -8.91 8.23 -5.46
C LEU A 73 -8.74 8.90 -4.12
N ASP A 74 -8.84 10.22 -4.11
CA ASP A 74 -8.90 11.02 -2.89
C ASP A 74 -10.31 11.55 -2.67
N SER A 75 -10.73 11.55 -1.40
CA SER A 75 -12.02 12.13 -1.01
C SER A 75 -12.00 13.64 -1.22
N ALA A 76 -12.98 14.15 -1.96
CA ALA A 76 -13.08 15.56 -2.30
C ALA A 76 -14.03 16.34 -1.37
N GLY A 77 -14.11 15.94 -0.09
CA GLY A 77 -14.85 16.67 0.95
C GLY A 77 -16.37 16.41 1.01
N GLY A 78 -16.89 15.46 0.21
CA GLY A 78 -18.29 15.06 0.23
C GLY A 78 -18.44 13.53 0.24
N ALA A 79 -19.55 13.03 0.79
CA ALA A 79 -19.86 11.61 0.72
C ALA A 79 -19.94 11.19 -0.76
N ASN A 80 -19.12 10.22 -1.14
CA ASN A 80 -19.07 9.65 -2.50
C ASN A 80 -18.52 10.59 -3.61
N THR A 81 -17.83 11.68 -3.25
CA THR A 81 -17.14 12.53 -4.22
C THR A 81 -15.64 12.25 -4.19
N PHE A 82 -15.09 11.76 -5.31
CA PHE A 82 -13.68 11.41 -5.42
C PHE A 82 -12.99 12.24 -6.51
N ARG A 83 -11.70 12.53 -6.30
CA ARG A 83 -10.79 13.04 -7.33
C ARG A 83 -9.78 11.95 -7.66
N ALA A 84 -9.47 11.80 -8.94
CA ALA A 84 -8.51 10.83 -9.43
C ALA A 84 -7.18 11.49 -9.75
N PHE A 85 -6.09 10.84 -9.36
CA PHE A 85 -4.72 11.31 -9.61
C PHE A 85 -3.77 10.18 -10.00
N VAL A 86 -2.71 10.55 -10.71
CA VAL A 86 -1.55 9.69 -11.00
C VAL A 86 -0.26 10.46 -10.69
N PRO A 87 0.79 9.79 -10.19
CA PRO A 87 2.10 10.44 -10.06
C PRO A 87 2.63 10.80 -11.45
N ALA A 88 3.21 11.99 -11.58
CA ALA A 88 3.83 12.44 -12.81
C ALA A 88 5.14 11.67 -13.05
N ARG A 89 5.29 11.12 -14.25
CA ARG A 89 6.49 10.43 -14.71
C ARG A 89 7.09 11.12 -15.92
N SER A 90 8.41 11.06 -16.03
CA SER A 90 9.11 11.49 -17.22
C SER A 90 8.97 10.43 -18.33
N ALA A 91 8.47 10.82 -19.50
CA ALA A 91 8.34 9.97 -20.68
C ALA A 91 9.71 9.49 -21.20
N SER A 92 10.79 10.23 -20.95
CA SER A 92 12.14 9.88 -21.39
C SER A 92 12.83 8.84 -20.51
N THR A 93 12.52 8.79 -19.20
CA THR A 93 13.20 7.90 -18.25
C THR A 93 12.28 6.85 -17.61
N GLY A 94 10.96 7.04 -17.69
CA GLY A 94 9.96 6.20 -17.02
C GLY A 94 9.92 6.36 -15.50
N ARG A 95 10.72 7.26 -14.93
CA ARG A 95 10.78 7.51 -13.49
C ARG A 95 9.80 8.59 -13.07
N ASP A 96 9.36 8.51 -11.81
CA ASP A 96 8.60 9.57 -11.16
C ASP A 96 9.41 10.88 -11.19
N LEU A 97 8.71 12.01 -11.34
CA LEU A 97 9.35 13.32 -11.35
C LEU A 97 9.85 13.69 -9.96
N GLU A 98 11.02 14.34 -9.91
CA GLU A 98 11.57 14.92 -8.69
C GLU A 98 11.59 16.45 -8.82
N PRO A 99 10.92 17.21 -7.93
CA PRO A 99 10.13 16.74 -6.79
C PRO A 99 8.82 16.04 -7.23
N GLN A 100 8.36 15.10 -6.41
CA GLN A 100 7.12 14.36 -6.66
C GLN A 100 5.93 15.29 -6.92
N ARG A 101 5.18 14.99 -7.97
CA ARG A 101 4.01 15.75 -8.41
C ARG A 101 2.90 14.80 -8.82
N ASP A 102 1.67 15.12 -8.45
CA ASP A 102 0.48 14.40 -8.90
C ASP A 102 -0.23 15.17 -10.04
N MET A 103 -0.65 14.44 -11.06
CA MET A 103 -1.48 14.95 -12.16
C MET A 103 -2.91 14.46 -11.99
N ARG A 104 -3.87 15.33 -12.28
CA ARG A 104 -5.27 15.00 -12.18
C ARG A 104 -5.74 14.14 -13.36
N VAL A 105 -6.55 13.14 -13.08
CA VAL A 105 -7.30 12.41 -14.10
C VAL A 105 -8.75 12.86 -14.09
N HIS A 106 -9.25 13.24 -15.26
CA HIS A 106 -10.59 13.77 -15.42
C HIS A 106 -11.56 12.67 -15.83
N PHE A 107 -12.80 12.74 -15.33
CA PHE A 107 -13.90 11.88 -15.77
C PHE A 107 -14.90 12.68 -16.59
N ARG A 108 -15.56 12.00 -17.53
CA ARG A 108 -16.57 12.59 -18.40
C ARG A 108 -17.82 12.97 -17.59
N ALA A 109 -18.34 14.17 -17.81
CA ALA A 109 -19.60 14.59 -17.23
C ALA A 109 -20.75 13.68 -17.70
N GLY A 110 -21.58 13.22 -16.77
CA GLY A 110 -22.72 12.34 -17.07
C GLY A 110 -22.37 10.88 -17.36
N ALA A 111 -21.10 10.47 -17.31
CA ALA A 111 -20.67 9.08 -17.48
C ALA A 111 -19.69 8.66 -16.37
N PRO A 112 -20.20 8.25 -15.19
CA PRO A 112 -19.37 7.83 -14.07
C PRO A 112 -18.40 6.71 -14.46
N GLY A 113 -17.13 6.84 -14.03
CA GLY A 113 -16.08 5.86 -14.30
C GLY A 113 -15.45 5.94 -15.71
N VAL A 114 -15.93 6.81 -16.60
CA VAL A 114 -15.34 7.00 -17.93
C VAL A 114 -14.36 8.17 -17.92
N ILE A 115 -13.09 7.91 -18.22
CA ILE A 115 -12.05 8.95 -18.29
C ILE A 115 -12.33 9.92 -19.45
N ASP A 116 -12.24 11.22 -19.17
CA ASP A 116 -12.19 12.26 -20.19
C ASP A 116 -10.76 12.34 -20.74
N MET A 117 -10.51 11.60 -21.82
CA MET A 117 -9.20 11.47 -22.44
C MET A 117 -8.64 12.83 -22.89
N ARG A 118 -9.49 13.77 -23.31
CA ARG A 118 -9.02 15.07 -23.82
C ARG A 118 -8.50 15.93 -22.68
N LYS A 119 -9.31 16.12 -21.63
CA LYS A 119 -8.92 16.92 -20.46
C LYS A 119 -7.74 16.29 -19.72
N THR A 120 -7.72 14.96 -19.63
CA THR A 120 -6.59 14.25 -19.01
C THR A 120 -5.32 14.40 -19.83
N ALA A 121 -5.39 14.32 -21.16
CA ALA A 121 -4.23 14.55 -22.01
C ALA A 121 -3.71 15.99 -21.93
N GLU A 122 -4.62 16.98 -21.89
CA GLU A 122 -4.26 18.38 -21.67
C GLU A 122 -3.53 18.57 -20.32
N GLU A 123 -4.02 17.96 -19.23
CA GLU A 123 -3.35 18.01 -17.93
C GLU A 123 -1.93 17.43 -17.99
N PHE A 124 -1.77 16.27 -18.64
CA PHE A 124 -0.48 15.58 -18.73
C PHE A 124 0.55 16.38 -19.54
N LEU A 125 0.14 16.91 -20.70
CA LEU A 125 1.00 17.74 -21.56
C LEU A 125 1.37 19.07 -20.91
N ASN A 126 0.48 19.65 -20.12
CA ASN A 126 0.72 20.91 -19.43
C ASN A 126 1.53 20.74 -18.13
N THR A 127 1.77 19.50 -17.68
CA THR A 127 2.55 19.25 -16.48
C THR A 127 4.05 19.34 -16.79
N PRO A 128 4.80 20.29 -16.18
CA PRO A 128 6.22 20.46 -16.46
C PRO A 128 7.05 19.25 -16.04
N GLY A 129 8.11 18.95 -16.81
CA GLY A 129 9.08 17.89 -16.48
C GLY A 129 8.70 16.49 -16.95
N THR A 130 7.47 16.27 -17.41
CA THR A 130 7.02 14.98 -17.97
C THR A 130 7.73 14.63 -19.28
N ASN A 131 8.39 15.59 -19.94
CA ASN A 131 9.11 15.41 -21.21
C ASN A 131 8.26 14.74 -22.32
N MET A 132 6.95 14.95 -22.28
CA MET A 132 6.03 14.48 -23.31
C MET A 132 6.16 15.33 -24.57
N GLY A 133 5.83 14.74 -25.72
CA GLY A 133 5.79 15.46 -27.00
C GLY A 133 4.72 16.55 -27.08
N SER A 134 4.50 17.11 -28.27
CA SER A 134 3.44 18.10 -28.51
C SER A 134 2.03 17.51 -28.45
N ALA A 135 1.91 16.19 -28.47
CA ALA A 135 0.66 15.46 -28.36
C ALA A 135 0.92 14.19 -27.55
N LEU A 136 -0.02 13.85 -26.67
CA LEU A 136 0.10 12.67 -25.83
C LEU A 136 -0.16 11.42 -26.66
N ASP A 137 0.82 10.53 -26.72
CA ASP A 137 0.64 9.23 -27.37
C ASP A 137 0.09 8.16 -26.41
N GLY A 138 -0.23 6.98 -26.95
CA GLY A 138 -0.77 5.88 -26.16
C GLY A 138 0.23 5.28 -25.16
N ALA A 139 1.53 5.32 -25.48
CA ALA A 139 2.59 4.78 -24.63
C ALA A 139 2.88 5.72 -23.45
N GLU A 140 2.96 7.02 -23.69
CA GLU A 140 3.08 8.08 -22.70
C GLU A 140 1.87 8.07 -21.77
N PHE A 141 0.64 7.94 -22.30
CA PHE A 141 -0.55 7.79 -21.47
C PHE A 141 -0.48 6.52 -20.60
N ALA A 142 -0.15 5.37 -21.18
CA ALA A 142 -0.02 4.12 -20.43
C ALA A 142 1.05 4.22 -19.34
N LEU A 143 2.18 4.88 -19.62
CA LEU A 143 3.27 5.10 -18.66
C LEU A 143 2.81 5.91 -17.45
N GLN A 144 1.99 6.95 -17.64
CA GLN A 144 1.44 7.70 -16.51
C GLN A 144 0.45 6.87 -15.70
N MET A 145 -0.34 6.04 -16.38
CA MET A 145 -1.40 5.24 -15.74
C MET A 145 -0.87 3.98 -15.05
N ILE A 146 0.38 3.58 -15.30
CA ILE A 146 0.97 2.39 -14.70
C ILE A 146 1.05 2.53 -13.18
N ARG A 147 0.71 1.44 -12.48
CA ARG A 147 0.83 1.29 -11.05
C ARG A 147 1.71 0.10 -10.72
N PHE A 148 2.74 0.40 -9.96
CA PHE A 148 3.51 -0.63 -9.31
C PHE A 148 2.71 -1.21 -8.14
N PRO A 149 2.87 -2.53 -7.88
CA PRO A 149 2.29 -3.21 -6.74
C PRO A 149 2.53 -2.41 -5.46
N TYR A 150 1.48 -2.22 -4.67
CA TYR A 150 1.60 -1.47 -3.43
C TYR A 150 2.42 -2.25 -2.40
N ARG A 151 3.26 -1.52 -1.65
CA ARG A 151 4.00 -2.03 -0.50
C ARG A 151 3.64 -1.23 0.74
N GLN A 152 3.23 -1.94 1.79
CA GLN A 152 3.14 -1.40 3.13
C GLN A 152 4.33 -1.90 3.93
N VAL A 153 5.08 -0.97 4.52
CA VAL A 153 6.18 -1.26 5.43
C VAL A 153 5.67 -1.10 6.87
N PHE A 154 6.00 -2.06 7.73
CA PHE A 154 5.75 -2.03 9.18
C PHE A 154 7.06 -2.18 9.93
N GLY A 155 7.30 -1.31 10.89
CA GLY A 155 8.53 -1.26 11.68
C GLY A 155 8.81 0.18 12.05
N ASP A 156 9.52 0.41 13.15
CA ASP A 156 10.04 1.72 13.50
C ASP A 156 11.57 1.66 13.54
N PRO A 157 12.27 2.24 12.54
CA PRO A 157 13.73 2.19 12.48
C PRO A 157 14.39 3.02 13.59
N SER A 158 13.64 3.89 14.28
CA SER A 158 14.13 4.67 15.42
C SER A 158 14.15 3.87 16.74
N VAL A 159 13.43 2.74 16.78
CA VAL A 159 13.37 1.86 17.94
C VAL A 159 14.60 0.97 17.96
N THR A 160 15.63 1.43 18.66
CA THR A 160 16.95 0.79 18.79
C THR A 160 17.00 -0.32 19.85
N ALA A 161 15.92 -0.51 20.61
CA ALA A 161 15.80 -1.56 21.62
C ALA A 161 14.41 -2.19 21.56
N PRO A 162 14.26 -3.51 21.81
CA PRO A 162 12.95 -4.17 21.89
C PRO A 162 12.07 -3.41 22.88
N GLN A 163 11.02 -2.76 22.38
CA GLN A 163 10.01 -2.18 23.26
C GLN A 163 9.31 -3.34 23.97
N PRO A 164 9.12 -3.26 25.29
CA PRO A 164 8.40 -4.30 26.00
C PRO A 164 6.99 -4.44 25.39
N ILE A 165 6.50 -5.67 25.29
CA ILE A 165 5.30 -6.00 24.48
C ILE A 165 4.05 -5.21 24.90
N ASP A 166 3.99 -4.79 26.15
CA ASP A 166 2.97 -3.95 26.77
C ASP A 166 2.98 -2.48 26.27
N ALA A 167 4.09 -2.02 25.70
CA ALA A 167 4.19 -0.72 25.05
C ALA A 167 3.55 -0.71 23.65
N VAL A 168 3.61 -1.84 22.92
CA VAL A 168 3.18 -1.94 21.51
C VAL A 168 1.82 -2.62 21.36
N PHE A 169 1.51 -3.57 22.23
CA PHE A 169 0.26 -4.32 22.22
C PHE A 169 -0.47 -4.11 23.54
N ARG A 170 -1.50 -3.24 23.52
CA ARG A 170 -2.42 -3.03 24.65
C ARG A 170 -3.76 -3.68 24.33
N PRO A 171 -3.94 -4.98 24.59
CA PRO A 171 -5.23 -5.63 24.39
C PRO A 171 -6.24 -4.96 25.32
N THR A 172 -7.14 -4.17 24.75
CA THR A 172 -8.23 -3.54 25.50
C THR A 172 -9.34 -4.57 25.60
N VAL A 173 -9.37 -5.30 26.72
CA VAL A 173 -10.52 -6.15 27.03
C VAL A 173 -11.65 -5.22 27.47
N ALA A 174 -12.79 -5.28 26.79
CA ALA A 174 -13.95 -4.42 27.10
C ALA A 174 -14.47 -4.58 28.54
N TYR A 175 -14.06 -5.65 29.22
CA TYR A 175 -14.42 -5.95 30.59
C TYR A 175 -13.15 -6.08 31.43
N THR A 176 -13.12 -5.40 32.57
CA THR A 176 -12.14 -5.69 33.62
C THR A 176 -12.41 -7.08 34.20
N LEU A 177 -11.39 -7.71 34.78
CA LEU A 177 -11.50 -9.05 35.37
C LEU A 177 -12.65 -9.14 36.39
N LYS A 178 -12.83 -8.07 37.16
CA LYS A 178 -13.95 -7.89 38.10
C LYS A 178 -15.34 -7.91 37.41
N ASN A 179 -15.46 -7.32 36.23
CA ASN A 179 -16.72 -7.33 35.46
C ASN A 179 -17.01 -8.71 34.83
N LEU A 180 -15.96 -9.45 34.49
CA LEU A 180 -16.06 -10.83 33.97
C LEU A 180 -16.52 -11.80 35.06
N GLU A 181 -15.98 -11.71 36.27
CA GLU A 181 -16.38 -12.56 37.40
C GLU A 181 -17.87 -12.41 37.75
N VAL A 182 -18.37 -11.18 37.80
CA VAL A 182 -19.80 -10.90 38.06
C VAL A 182 -20.68 -11.53 36.98
N ARG A 183 -20.35 -11.30 35.70
CA ARG A 183 -21.12 -11.85 34.57
C ARG A 183 -21.13 -13.38 34.54
N PHE A 184 -20.00 -14.03 34.79
CA PHE A 184 -19.95 -15.49 34.81
C PHE A 184 -20.66 -16.08 36.02
N SER A 185 -20.68 -15.39 37.16
CA SER A 185 -21.45 -15.82 38.33
C SER A 185 -22.97 -15.74 38.12
N GLU A 186 -23.45 -14.83 37.25
CA GLU A 186 -24.87 -14.71 36.89
C GLU A 186 -25.34 -15.77 35.89
N VAL A 187 -24.45 -16.30 35.05
CA VAL A 187 -24.78 -17.30 34.02
C VAL A 187 -24.74 -18.74 34.55
N ILE A 188 -24.09 -18.99 35.69
CA ILE A 188 -23.93 -20.32 36.30
C ILE A 188 -25.03 -20.61 37.37
N ARG A 189 -26.07 -19.77 37.46
CA ARG A 189 -27.29 -20.06 38.23
C ARG A 189 -28.47 -20.29 37.31
#